data_AF-A0A834IC30-F1
#
_entry.id   AF-A0A834IC30-F1
#
_cell.length_a   1.000
_cell.length_b   1.000
_cell.length_c   1.000
_cell.angle_alpha   90.00
_cell.angle_beta   90.00
_cell.angle_gamma   90.00
#
_symmetry.space_group_name_H-M   'P 1'
#
loop_
_entity.id
_entity.type
_entity.pdbx_description
1 polymer ?
#
loop_
_entity_poly.entity_id
_entity_poly.type
_entity_poly.pdbx_seq_one_letter_code
_entity_poly.pdbx_strand_id
1 'polypeptide(L)'
;MDKKEFRVLIKYCFLKGKNTVEAKTWLDAEFPDTVPGRSTIMDWYAKFSRGEMSTEDGERSVRSKEVVTDEKILKIHKMILSIRKLKFNEIADTLKISTERVHHIIHEYLGIRKLCAKWVPRELTFVQKQQRVVLI
;
A
#
# COMPACT_ATOMS: atom_id res chain seq x y z
N MET A 1 24.45 -1.26 -18.08
CA MET A 1 24.84 -1.29 -16.65
C MET A 1 23.65 -0.81 -15.83
N ASP A 2 23.32 -1.52 -14.75
CA ASP A 2 22.20 -1.20 -13.86
C ASP A 2 22.51 0.02 -12.98
N LYS A 3 21.47 0.72 -12.51
CA LYS A 3 21.60 1.90 -11.65
C LYS A 3 22.34 1.58 -10.34
N LYS A 4 22.23 0.35 -9.83
CA LYS A 4 22.93 -0.09 -8.62
C LYS A 4 24.44 -0.22 -8.86
N GLU A 5 24.84 -0.72 -10.03
CA GLU A 5 26.24 -0.90 -10.40
C GLU A 5 26.98 0.44 -10.47
N PHE A 6 26.34 1.46 -11.07
CA PHE A 6 26.90 2.81 -11.09
C PHE A 6 27.11 3.41 -9.70
N ARG A 7 26.26 3.11 -8.71
CA ARG A 7 26.46 3.61 -7.33
C ARG A 7 27.70 3.00 -6.70
N VAL A 8 27.98 1.74 -6.97
CA VAL A 8 29.20 1.05 -6.53
C VAL A 8 30.43 1.71 -7.17
N LEU A 9 30.38 2.01 -8.47
CA LEU A 9 31.47 2.69 -9.17
C LEU A 9 31.70 4.12 -8.68
N ILE A 10 30.62 4.87 -8.42
CA ILE A 10 30.70 6.22 -7.83
C ILE A 10 31.32 6.15 -6.43
N LYS A 11 30.91 5.18 -5.61
CA LYS A 11 31.49 4.93 -4.29
C LYS A 11 32.98 4.57 -4.37
N TYR A 12 33.37 3.75 -5.34
CA TYR A 12 34.77 3.44 -5.59
C TYR A 12 35.58 4.69 -5.94
N CYS A 13 35.07 5.56 -6.83
CA CYS A 13 35.74 6.82 -7.16
C CYS A 13 35.89 7.74 -5.94
N PHE A 14 34.85 7.82 -5.11
CA PHE A 14 34.87 8.59 -3.86
C PHE A 14 35.95 8.07 -2.89
N LEU A 15 36.01 6.76 -2.69
CA LEU A 15 37.03 6.12 -1.83
C LEU A 15 38.46 6.27 -2.37
N LYS A 16 38.62 6.41 -3.69
CA LYS A 16 39.91 6.70 -4.33
C LYS A 16 40.31 8.19 -4.24
N GLY A 17 39.50 9.03 -3.62
CA GLY A 17 39.80 10.46 -3.45
C GLY A 17 39.64 11.28 -4.73
N LYS A 18 39.01 10.73 -5.77
CA LYS A 18 38.70 11.49 -7.00
C LYS A 18 37.63 12.53 -6.70
N ASN A 19 37.71 13.68 -7.37
CA ASN A 19 36.63 14.67 -7.31
C ASN A 19 35.46 14.26 -8.23
N THR A 20 34.32 14.94 -8.11
CA THR A 20 33.11 14.62 -8.89
C THR A 20 33.29 14.79 -10.40
N VAL A 21 34.20 15.68 -10.84
CA VAL A 21 34.50 15.94 -12.25
C VAL A 21 35.34 14.80 -12.81
N GLU A 22 36.39 14.39 -12.11
CA GLU A 22 37.25 13.25 -12.46
C GLU A 22 36.51 11.92 -12.45
N ALA A 23 35.59 11.74 -11.49
CA ALA A 23 34.73 10.57 -11.45
C ALA A 23 33.78 10.54 -12.65
N LYS A 24 33.22 11.69 -13.03
CA LYS A 24 32.36 11.81 -14.20
C LYS A 24 33.13 11.54 -15.50
N THR A 25 34.28 12.17 -15.71
CA THR A 25 35.08 11.94 -16.93
C THR A 25 35.54 10.49 -17.04
N TRP A 26 35.89 9.86 -15.92
CA TRP A 26 36.21 8.43 -15.91
C TRP A 26 35.02 7.55 -16.26
N LEU A 27 33.82 7.83 -15.72
CA LEU A 27 32.60 7.10 -16.06
C LEU A 27 32.17 7.33 -17.52
N ASP A 28 32.31 8.54 -18.04
CA ASP A 28 32.03 8.91 -19.43
C ASP A 28 32.98 8.20 -20.40
N ALA A 29 34.26 8.03 -20.03
CA ALA A 29 35.24 7.30 -20.83
C ALA A 29 34.97 5.78 -20.86
N GLU A 30 34.56 5.20 -19.73
CA GLU A 30 34.38 3.75 -19.58
C GLU A 30 32.98 3.28 -20.04
N PHE A 31 31.94 4.11 -19.91
CA PHE A 31 30.52 3.72 -20.12
C PHE A 31 29.67 4.76 -20.87
N PRO A 32 30.04 5.19 -22.10
CA PRO A 32 29.50 6.38 -22.77
C PRO A 32 27.97 6.46 -22.89
N ASP A 33 27.28 5.32 -23.09
CA ASP A 33 25.83 5.31 -23.38
C ASP A 33 24.91 5.22 -22.15
N THR A 34 25.45 4.98 -20.95
CA THR A 34 24.62 4.69 -19.76
C THR A 34 25.01 5.48 -18.51
N VAL A 35 25.85 6.49 -18.64
CA VAL A 35 26.38 7.24 -17.48
C VAL A 35 25.29 8.01 -16.72
N PRO A 36 25.29 7.96 -15.38
CA PRO A 36 24.46 8.84 -14.56
C PRO A 36 24.74 10.32 -14.83
N GLY A 37 23.69 11.13 -14.81
CA GLY A 37 23.83 12.58 -14.91
C GLY A 37 24.74 13.17 -13.81
N ARG A 38 25.33 14.33 -14.10
CA ARG A 38 26.25 15.02 -13.17
C ARG A 38 25.63 15.25 -11.78
N SER A 39 24.34 15.62 -11.74
CA SER A 39 23.58 15.79 -10.50
C SER A 39 23.55 14.51 -9.66
N THR A 40 23.27 13.36 -10.30
CA THR A 40 23.23 12.06 -9.62
C THR A 40 24.57 11.74 -8.97
N ILE A 41 25.68 11.97 -9.68
CA ILE A 41 27.03 11.75 -9.13
C ILE A 41 27.27 12.67 -7.92
N MET A 42 26.92 13.95 -8.02
CA MET A 42 27.09 14.91 -6.91
C MET A 42 26.23 14.54 -5.69
N ASP A 43 24.99 14.10 -5.88
CA ASP A 43 24.09 13.68 -4.80
C ASP A 43 24.66 12.47 -4.05
N TRP A 44 25.22 11.49 -4.77
CA TRP A 44 25.87 10.33 -4.17
C TRP A 44 27.15 10.71 -3.42
N TYR A 45 27.98 11.60 -3.99
CA TYR A 45 29.15 12.13 -3.30
C TYR A 45 28.79 12.85 -2.01
N ALA A 46 27.70 13.64 -2.01
CA ALA A 46 27.20 14.31 -0.82
C ALA A 46 26.67 13.33 0.23
N LYS A 47 26.08 12.20 -0.17
CA LYS A 47 25.70 11.12 0.75
C LYS A 47 26.93 10.47 1.39
N PHE A 48 27.92 10.12 0.56
CA PHE A 48 29.15 9.50 1.05
C PHE A 48 29.96 10.42 1.97
N SER A 49 29.99 11.73 1.70
CA SER A 49 30.63 12.70 2.60
C SER A 49 29.91 12.86 3.94
N ARG A 50 28.60 12.58 4.00
CA ARG A 50 27.83 12.48 5.26
C ARG A 50 28.00 11.13 5.98
N GLY A 51 28.77 10.20 5.43
CA GLY A 51 29.00 8.87 6.01
C GLY A 51 27.99 7.80 5.60
N GLU A 52 26.99 8.11 4.77
CA GLU A 52 26.03 7.14 4.25
C GLU A 52 26.62 6.31 3.11
N MET A 53 27.37 5.26 3.46
CA MET A 53 28.11 4.43 2.50
C MET A 53 27.28 3.32 1.83
N SER A 54 25.98 3.21 2.11
CA SER A 54 25.12 2.22 1.46
C SER A 54 24.84 2.61 0.00
N THR A 55 24.94 1.64 -0.92
CA THR A 55 24.60 1.80 -2.34
C THR A 55 23.17 1.35 -2.65
N GLU A 56 22.47 0.80 -1.65
CA GLU A 56 21.10 0.34 -1.79
C GLU A 56 20.12 1.52 -1.83
N ASP A 57 18.93 1.28 -2.39
CA ASP A 57 17.84 2.24 -2.23
C ASP A 57 17.41 2.24 -0.76
N GLY A 58 17.39 3.42 -0.15
CA GLY A 58 16.73 3.58 1.14
C GLY A 58 15.26 3.19 1.05
N GLU A 59 14.66 2.91 2.20
CA GLU A 59 13.23 2.63 2.27
C GLU A 59 12.45 3.76 1.61
N ARG A 60 11.84 3.47 0.46
CA ARG A 60 11.00 4.45 -0.21
C ARG A 60 9.78 4.62 0.68
N SER A 61 9.51 5.87 1.07
CA SER A 61 8.21 6.27 1.59
C SER A 61 7.16 5.90 0.53
N VAL A 62 6.58 4.71 0.67
CA VAL A 62 5.34 4.38 -0.03
C VAL A 62 4.31 5.30 0.58
N ARG A 63 3.63 6.10 -0.26
CA ARG A 63 2.56 7.00 0.20
C ARG A 63 1.67 6.23 1.16
N SER A 64 1.69 6.65 2.42
CA SER A 64 1.00 5.95 3.49
C SER A 64 -0.48 5.86 3.13
N LYS A 65 -1.05 4.65 3.20
CA LYS A 65 -2.50 4.40 3.12
C LYS A 65 -3.20 4.86 4.42
N GLU A 66 -2.71 5.92 5.05
CA GLU A 66 -3.09 6.45 6.37
C GLU A 66 -4.52 7.02 6.45
N VAL A 67 -5.32 6.88 5.40
CA VAL A 67 -6.75 7.25 5.45
C VAL A 67 -7.58 6.17 6.18
N VAL A 68 -7.04 4.97 6.39
CA VAL A 68 -7.68 3.91 7.18
C VAL A 68 -7.02 3.81 8.54
N THR A 69 -7.56 4.56 9.47
CA THR A 69 -7.30 4.44 10.90
C THR A 69 -8.00 3.18 11.43
N ASP A 70 -7.41 2.49 12.39
CA ASP A 70 -8.02 1.33 13.05
C ASP A 70 -9.40 1.65 13.63
N GLU A 71 -9.59 2.89 14.10
CA GLU A 71 -10.89 3.39 14.55
C GLU A 71 -11.97 3.30 13.47
N LYS A 72 -11.64 3.65 12.22
CA LYS A 72 -12.57 3.59 11.09
C LYS A 72 -12.88 2.13 10.74
N ILE A 73 -11.89 1.25 10.77
CA ILE A 73 -12.10 -0.20 10.55
C ILE A 73 -13.07 -0.73 11.61
N LEU A 74 -12.81 -0.44 12.88
CA LEU A 74 -13.64 -0.91 14.00
C LEU A 74 -15.07 -0.38 13.90
N LYS A 75 -15.24 0.89 13.52
CA LYS A 75 -16.56 1.50 13.36
C LYS A 75 -17.34 0.87 12.22
N ILE A 76 -16.70 0.61 11.07
CA ILE A 76 -17.31 -0.11 9.94
C ILE A 76 -17.71 -1.53 10.36
N HIS A 77 -16.83 -2.24 11.08
CA HIS A 77 -17.11 -3.59 11.57
C HIS A 77 -18.35 -3.62 12.48
N LYS A 78 -18.46 -2.67 13.43
CA LYS A 78 -19.64 -2.54 14.30
C LYS A 78 -20.92 -2.25 13.51
N MET A 79 -20.87 -1.35 12.53
CA MET A 79 -22.03 -1.04 11.70
C MET A 79 -22.53 -2.27 10.93
N ILE A 80 -21.62 -3.03 10.32
CA ILE A 80 -21.96 -4.24 9.55
C ILE A 80 -22.58 -5.32 10.44
N LEU A 81 -22.05 -5.54 11.65
CA LEU A 81 -22.61 -6.52 12.58
C LEU A 81 -23.99 -6.12 13.11
N SER A 82 -24.25 -4.82 13.26
CA SER A 82 -25.53 -4.32 13.76
C SER A 82 -26.67 -4.37 12.74
N ILE A 83 -26.38 -4.18 11.45
CA ILE A 83 -27.40 -4.01 10.40
C ILE A 83 -27.19 -5.05 9.29
N ARG A 84 -28.10 -6.03 9.23
CA ARG A 84 -28.03 -7.17 8.30
C ARG A 84 -27.99 -6.79 6.80
N LYS A 85 -28.57 -5.65 6.41
CA LYS A 85 -28.71 -5.23 4.99
C LYS A 85 -28.11 -3.85 4.72
N LEU A 86 -27.05 -3.49 5.43
CA LEU A 86 -26.37 -2.19 5.31
C LEU A 86 -25.77 -2.01 3.91
N LYS A 87 -25.95 -0.84 3.29
CA LYS A 87 -25.35 -0.50 1.99
C LYS A 87 -24.00 0.19 2.19
N PHE A 88 -23.09 0.01 1.22
CA PHE A 88 -21.79 0.70 1.25
C PHE A 88 -21.93 2.23 1.23
N ASN A 89 -22.93 2.77 0.52
CA ASN A 89 -23.18 4.21 0.48
C ASN A 89 -23.56 4.76 1.86
N GLU A 90 -24.36 4.03 2.63
CA GLU A 90 -24.76 4.45 3.99
C GLU A 90 -23.55 4.53 4.92
N ILE A 91 -22.61 3.58 4.81
CA ILE A 91 -21.34 3.60 5.55
C ILE A 91 -20.49 4.79 5.11
N ALA A 92 -20.35 4.99 3.80
CA ALA A 92 -19.58 6.08 3.20
C ALA A 92 -20.10 7.46 3.67
N ASP A 93 -21.41 7.65 3.65
CA ASP A 93 -22.07 8.90 4.05
C ASP A 93 -21.95 9.15 5.56
N THR A 94 -22.02 8.09 6.38
CA THR A 94 -21.90 8.16 7.84
C THR A 94 -20.48 8.48 8.28
N LEU A 95 -19.48 7.91 7.60
CA LEU A 95 -18.08 8.07 7.97
C LEU A 95 -17.37 9.18 7.18
N LYS A 96 -18.04 9.78 6.20
CA LYS A 96 -17.48 10.77 5.27
C LYS A 96 -16.21 10.23 4.58
N ILE A 97 -16.30 9.00 4.08
CA ILE A 97 -15.24 8.29 3.37
C ILE A 97 -15.78 7.91 1.98
N SER A 98 -14.91 7.80 0.98
CA SER A 98 -15.33 7.31 -0.34
C SER A 98 -15.84 5.87 -0.30
N THR A 99 -16.82 5.56 -1.16
CA THR A 99 -17.40 4.21 -1.31
C THR A 99 -16.35 3.17 -1.69
N GLU A 100 -15.39 3.53 -2.55
CA GLU A 100 -14.25 2.69 -2.91
C GLU A 100 -13.42 2.30 -1.69
N ARG A 101 -13.20 3.25 -0.78
CA ARG A 101 -12.40 3.00 0.42
C ARG A 101 -13.17 2.14 1.42
N VAL A 102 -14.48 2.33 1.55
CA VAL A 102 -15.35 1.41 2.30
C VAL A 102 -15.26 -0.01 1.73
N HIS A 103 -15.38 -0.16 0.41
CA HIS A 103 -15.24 -1.44 -0.27
C HIS A 103 -13.88 -2.11 0.04
N HIS A 104 -12.80 -1.34 -0.07
CA HIS A 104 -11.46 -1.82 0.26
C HIS A 104 -11.31 -2.25 1.73
N ILE A 105 -11.88 -1.51 2.68
CA ILE A 105 -11.83 -1.88 4.11
C ILE A 105 -12.59 -3.19 4.36
N ILE A 106 -13.78 -3.33 3.79
CA ILE A 106 -14.63 -4.50 4.00
C ILE A 106 -13.98 -5.76 3.43
N HIS A 107 -13.38 -5.69 2.25
CA HIS A 107 -12.76 -6.85 1.60
C HIS A 107 -11.35 -7.14 2.09
N GLU A 108 -10.46 -6.14 2.14
CA GLU A 108 -9.04 -6.36 2.41
C GLU A 108 -8.70 -6.39 3.90
N TYR A 109 -9.40 -5.60 4.72
CA TYR A 109 -9.11 -5.53 6.16
C TYR A 109 -10.03 -6.41 6.99
N LEU A 110 -11.33 -6.46 6.66
CA LEU A 110 -12.31 -7.26 7.40
C LEU A 110 -12.54 -8.64 6.80
N GLY A 111 -12.17 -8.88 5.54
CA GLY A 111 -12.40 -10.17 4.87
C GLY A 111 -13.88 -10.53 4.70
N ILE A 112 -14.79 -9.56 4.79
CA ILE A 112 -16.23 -9.79 4.73
C ILE A 112 -16.69 -9.84 3.28
N ARG A 113 -17.59 -10.80 2.97
CA ARG A 113 -18.21 -10.92 1.66
C ARG A 113 -19.72 -10.78 1.76
N LYS A 114 -20.31 -10.11 0.77
CA LYS A 114 -21.77 -10.05 0.62
C LYS A 114 -22.29 -11.41 0.18
N LEU A 115 -23.22 -11.97 0.95
CA LEU A 115 -23.98 -13.16 0.58
C LEU A 115 -25.42 -12.77 0.24
N CYS A 116 -25.97 -13.41 -0.80
CA CYS A 116 -27.38 -13.25 -1.13
C CYS A 116 -28.26 -13.93 -0.07
N ALA A 117 -29.34 -13.28 0.34
CA ALA A 117 -30.32 -13.91 1.22
C ALA A 117 -31.01 -15.06 0.49
N LYS A 118 -31.29 -16.16 1.20
CA LYS A 118 -32.10 -17.26 0.67
C LYS A 118 -33.55 -16.83 0.54
N TRP A 119 -34.18 -17.19 -0.57
CA TRP A 119 -35.61 -16.98 -0.78
C TRP A 119 -36.41 -17.90 0.15
N VAL A 120 -37.42 -17.34 0.81
CA VAL A 120 -38.33 -18.09 1.69
C VAL A 120 -39.72 -18.00 1.07
N PRO A 121 -40.37 -19.12 0.69
CA PRO A 121 -41.63 -19.09 -0.07
C PRO A 121 -42.78 -18.34 0.59
N ARG A 122 -42.83 -18.35 1.92
CA ARG A 122 -43.83 -17.61 2.70
C ARG A 122 -43.35 -17.39 4.13
N GLU A 123 -43.79 -16.29 4.72
CA GLU A 123 -43.61 -16.04 6.14
C GLU A 123 -44.59 -16.90 6.96
N LEU A 124 -44.06 -17.74 7.84
CA LEU A 124 -44.86 -18.62 8.69
C LEU A 124 -45.29 -17.88 9.96
N THR A 125 -46.54 -18.06 10.36
CA THR A 125 -47.02 -17.62 11.67
C THR A 125 -46.43 -18.49 12.77
N PHE A 126 -46.49 -18.02 14.02
CA PHE A 126 -46.00 -18.77 15.17
C PHE A 126 -46.63 -20.17 15.25
N VAL A 127 -47.95 -20.27 15.09
CA VAL A 127 -48.69 -21.55 15.10
C VAL A 127 -48.21 -22.51 14.00
N GLN A 128 -47.98 -21.99 12.79
CA GLN A 128 -47.50 -22.81 11.67
C GLN A 128 -46.07 -23.31 11.87
N LYS A 129 -45.22 -22.54 12.57
CA LYS A 129 -43.88 -22.99 12.96
C LYS A 129 -43.96 -24.14 13.96
N GLN A 130 -44.83 -24.03 14.98
CA GLN A 130 -45.04 -25.08 15.99
C GLN A 130 -45.54 -26.38 15.35
N GLN A 131 -46.56 -26.33 14.48
CA GLN A 131 -47.09 -27.50 13.79
C GLN A 131 -46.03 -28.20 12.93
N ARG A 132 -45.13 -27.45 12.28
CA ARG A 132 -44.06 -28.04 11.47
C ARG A 132 -42.98 -28.75 12.28
N VAL A 133 -42.69 -28.30 13.50
CA VAL A 133 -41.69 -28.94 14.37
C VAL A 133 -42.23 -30.21 15.01
N VAL A 134 -43.54 -30.26 15.27
CA VAL A 134 -44.22 -31.44 15.87
C VAL A 134 -44.45 -32.57 14.86
N LEU A 135 -44.47 -32.27 13.56
CA LEU A 135 -44.68 -33.25 12.48
C LEU A 135 -43.37 -33.91 11.97
N ILE A 136 -42.27 -33.76 12.71
CA ILE A 136 -40.98 -34.43 12.47
C ILE A 136 -40.76 -35.44 13.60
#